data_AF-A0A9X1W0P0-F1
#
_entry.id   AF-A0A9X1W0P0-F1
#
_cell.length_a   1.000
_cell.length_b   1.000
_cell.length_c   1.000
_cell.angle_alpha   90.00
_cell.angle_beta   90.00
_cell.angle_gamma   90.00
#
_symmetry.space_group_name_H-M   'P 1'
#
loop_
_entity.id
_entity.type
_entity.pdbx_description
1 polymer ?
#
loop_
_entity_poly.entity_id
_entity_poly.type
_entity_poly.pdbx_seq_one_letter_code
_entity_poly.pdbx_strand_id
1 'polypeptide(L)'
;MRNVKDLIPAATSGKHVGAASAPQPRSVDQGTASVVNSLFAELQCIFPAWKQAWPDEDSLKAAKRSWIKGFMAAGINSLEQIRFGIQQCRKSGGEFAPSVGRFIKWCEPTPEMLGLPDAAKAYREACANAHPAADRKWSHPAVHHAACETGFYELANLSEERSRKLFDRNYAITVRMVMTGQPLREIPLALPETVTVRTPEVGRENLQKLREMFKGGRG
;
A
#
# COMPACT_ATOMS: atom_id res chain seq x y z
N MET A 1 -27.66 -27.61 -36.94
CA MET A 1 -28.09 -26.82 -35.77
C MET A 1 -28.13 -27.77 -34.57
N ARG A 2 -27.23 -27.61 -33.60
CA ARG A 2 -27.20 -28.43 -32.38
C ARG A 2 -27.68 -27.57 -31.21
N ASN A 3 -28.67 -28.07 -30.49
CA ASN A 3 -29.33 -27.38 -29.38
C ASN A 3 -28.49 -27.53 -28.10
N VAL A 4 -28.38 -26.48 -27.29
CA VAL A 4 -27.46 -26.38 -26.14
C VAL A 4 -27.89 -27.27 -24.95
N LYS A 5 -29.02 -27.96 -25.02
CA LYS A 5 -29.61 -28.72 -23.91
C LYS A 5 -29.01 -30.12 -23.68
N ASP A 6 -28.15 -30.62 -24.57
CA ASP A 6 -27.67 -32.02 -24.53
C ASP A 6 -26.24 -32.20 -23.94
N LEU A 7 -25.70 -31.22 -23.21
CA LEU A 7 -24.30 -31.23 -22.75
C LEU A 7 -24.08 -31.41 -21.23
N ILE A 8 -25.06 -31.92 -20.47
CA ILE A 8 -24.89 -32.12 -19.02
C ILE A 8 -25.16 -33.58 -18.62
N PRO A 9 -24.16 -34.37 -18.19
CA PRO A 9 -24.42 -35.63 -17.51
C PRO A 9 -24.84 -35.38 -16.06
N ALA A 10 -25.87 -36.10 -15.63
CA ALA A 10 -26.37 -36.11 -14.26
C ALA A 10 -25.30 -36.64 -13.30
N ALA A 11 -24.95 -35.84 -12.29
CA ALA A 11 -24.03 -36.24 -11.23
C ALA A 11 -24.78 -36.47 -9.90
N THR A 12 -24.53 -37.65 -9.36
CA THR A 12 -25.10 -38.32 -8.19
C THR A 12 -24.88 -37.56 -6.87
N SER A 13 -25.85 -37.68 -5.96
CA SER A 13 -25.81 -37.19 -4.58
C SER A 13 -24.58 -37.66 -3.79
N GLY A 14 -23.84 -36.70 -3.21
CA GLY A 14 -22.81 -36.91 -2.20
C GLY A 14 -23.02 -35.97 -1.01
N LYS A 15 -23.00 -36.54 0.20
CA LYS A 15 -23.31 -35.90 1.49
C LYS A 15 -22.31 -34.79 1.91
N HIS A 16 -22.89 -33.80 2.59
CA HIS A 16 -22.36 -32.65 3.32
C HIS A 16 -20.93 -32.71 3.90
N VAL A 17 -20.15 -31.66 3.62
CA VAL A 17 -19.12 -31.11 4.52
C VAL A 17 -19.19 -29.57 4.50
N GLY A 18 -19.38 -28.97 5.67
CA GLY A 18 -19.00 -27.60 6.06
C GLY A 18 -19.29 -26.45 5.10
N ALA A 19 -20.46 -25.82 5.23
CA ALA A 19 -20.73 -24.52 4.63
C ALA A 19 -19.90 -23.43 5.31
N ALA A 20 -18.71 -23.13 4.75
CA ALA A 20 -18.10 -21.83 4.92
C ALA A 20 -19.04 -20.79 4.29
N SER A 21 -19.50 -19.82 5.09
CA SER A 21 -20.40 -18.76 4.65
C SER A 21 -19.81 -18.04 3.44
N ALA A 22 -20.44 -18.22 2.27
CA ALA A 22 -20.16 -17.40 1.11
C ALA A 22 -20.42 -15.92 1.49
N PRO A 23 -19.57 -14.96 1.07
CA PRO A 23 -19.82 -13.56 1.34
C PRO A 23 -21.15 -13.18 0.68
N GLN A 24 -22.13 -12.83 1.52
CA GLN A 24 -23.43 -12.29 1.08
C GLN A 24 -23.18 -11.12 0.12
N PRO A 25 -23.93 -11.02 -1.00
CA PRO A 25 -23.84 -9.87 -1.88
C PRO A 25 -24.21 -8.62 -1.09
N ARG A 26 -23.21 -7.79 -0.75
CA ARG A 26 -23.41 -6.50 -0.11
C ARG A 26 -24.41 -5.71 -0.97
N SER A 27 -25.58 -5.43 -0.42
CA SER A 27 -26.58 -4.59 -1.08
C SER A 27 -25.94 -3.25 -1.41
N VAL A 28 -26.10 -2.79 -2.65
CA VAL A 28 -25.59 -1.49 -3.08
C VAL A 28 -26.26 -0.42 -2.22
N ASP A 29 -25.48 0.20 -1.33
CA ASP A 29 -25.97 1.28 -0.47
C ASP A 29 -26.41 2.50 -1.31
N GLN A 30 -27.42 3.24 -0.85
CA GLN A 30 -27.92 4.43 -1.57
C GLN A 30 -26.81 5.48 -1.78
N GLY A 31 -25.88 5.59 -0.83
CA GLY A 31 -24.71 6.46 -0.97
C GLY A 31 -23.81 6.05 -2.14
N THR A 32 -23.63 4.75 -2.38
CA THR A 32 -22.82 4.23 -3.49
C THR A 32 -23.42 4.61 -4.84
N ALA A 33 -24.74 4.50 -4.97
CA ALA A 33 -25.44 4.88 -6.21
C ALA A 33 -25.33 6.39 -6.49
N SER A 34 -25.46 7.22 -5.46
CA SER A 34 -25.32 8.68 -5.57
C SER A 34 -23.92 9.08 -6.05
N VAL A 35 -22.88 8.51 -5.43
CA VAL A 35 -21.48 8.77 -5.81
C VAL A 35 -21.20 8.39 -7.25
N VAL A 36 -21.68 7.23 -7.71
CA VAL A 36 -21.51 6.80 -9.10
C VAL A 36 -22.31 7.67 -10.07
N ASN A 37 -23.49 8.17 -9.69
CA ASN A 37 -24.22 9.12 -10.51
C ASN A 37 -23.44 10.43 -10.70
N SER A 38 -22.89 11.01 -9.62
CA SER A 38 -22.05 12.20 -9.69
C SER A 38 -20.79 11.97 -10.53
N LEU A 39 -20.17 10.79 -10.39
CA LEU A 39 -19.01 10.43 -11.20
C LEU A 39 -19.34 10.40 -12.70
N PHE A 40 -20.46 9.81 -13.10
CA PHE A 40 -20.86 9.79 -14.51
C PHE A 40 -21.18 11.19 -15.04
N ALA A 41 -21.75 12.08 -14.23
CA ALA A 41 -21.95 13.48 -14.61
C ALA A 41 -20.59 14.18 -14.89
N GLU A 42 -19.60 13.99 -14.01
CA GLU A 42 -18.24 14.49 -14.25
C GLU A 42 -17.61 13.91 -15.52
N LEU A 43 -17.73 12.60 -15.76
CA LEU A 43 -17.20 11.97 -16.97
C LEU A 43 -17.86 12.54 -18.25
N GLN A 44 -19.16 12.84 -18.21
CA GLN A 44 -19.85 13.47 -19.34
C GLN A 44 -19.39 14.91 -19.59
N CYS A 45 -18.95 15.63 -18.55
CA CYS A 45 -18.36 16.96 -18.67
C CYS A 45 -16.92 16.90 -19.20
N ILE A 46 -16.14 15.88 -18.82
CA ILE A 46 -14.72 15.74 -19.21
C ILE A 46 -14.59 15.22 -20.65
N PHE A 47 -15.42 14.24 -21.04
CA PHE A 47 -15.27 13.50 -22.29
C PHE A 47 -16.37 13.85 -23.29
N PRO A 48 -16.12 14.69 -24.32
CA PRO A 48 -17.15 15.10 -25.26
C PRO A 48 -17.78 13.93 -26.05
N ALA A 49 -17.02 12.86 -26.29
CA ALA A 49 -17.49 11.68 -27.01
C ALA A 49 -18.15 10.61 -26.12
N TRP A 50 -18.60 10.95 -24.91
CA TRP A 50 -19.21 10.00 -23.96
C TRP A 50 -20.41 9.24 -24.54
N LYS A 51 -21.18 9.85 -25.45
CA LYS A 51 -22.35 9.23 -26.10
C LYS A 51 -21.99 8.01 -26.93
N GLN A 52 -20.73 7.87 -27.36
CA GLN A 52 -20.29 6.67 -28.08
C GLN A 52 -20.20 5.45 -27.14
N ALA A 53 -19.91 5.66 -25.85
CA ALA A 53 -19.89 4.61 -24.85
C ALA A 53 -21.28 4.34 -24.26
N TRP A 54 -22.10 5.39 -24.09
CA TRP A 54 -23.42 5.33 -23.46
C TRP A 54 -24.45 6.12 -24.30
N PRO A 55 -24.92 5.54 -25.42
CA PRO A 55 -25.78 6.26 -26.37
C PRO A 55 -27.20 6.54 -25.85
N ASP A 56 -27.68 5.75 -24.90
CA ASP A 56 -29.06 5.77 -24.39
C ASP A 56 -29.12 5.59 -22.86
N GLU A 57 -30.31 5.75 -22.29
CA GLU A 57 -30.49 5.68 -20.84
C GLU A 57 -30.26 4.26 -20.28
N ASP A 58 -30.60 3.22 -21.03
CA ASP A 58 -30.45 1.84 -20.60
C ASP A 58 -28.98 1.41 -20.60
N SER A 59 -28.23 1.81 -21.63
CA SER A 59 -26.77 1.60 -21.69
C SER A 59 -26.04 2.38 -20.60
N LEU A 60 -26.45 3.63 -20.30
CA LEU A 60 -25.91 4.41 -19.18
C LEU A 60 -26.22 3.74 -17.83
N LYS A 61 -27.45 3.27 -17.59
CA LYS A 61 -27.83 2.53 -16.37
C LYS A 61 -27.04 1.23 -16.25
N ALA A 62 -26.86 0.49 -17.34
CA ALA A 62 -26.07 -0.74 -17.36
C ALA A 62 -24.59 -0.46 -17.02
N ALA A 63 -24.01 0.60 -17.58
CA ALA A 63 -22.65 1.03 -17.28
C ALA A 63 -22.49 1.38 -15.81
N LYS A 64 -23.38 2.20 -15.23
CA LYS A 64 -23.35 2.55 -13.80
C LYS A 64 -23.40 1.30 -12.90
N ARG A 65 -24.28 0.34 -13.19
CA ARG A 65 -24.33 -0.95 -12.46
C ARG A 65 -23.03 -1.73 -12.57
N SER A 66 -22.42 -1.76 -13.77
CA SER A 66 -21.13 -2.41 -14.00
C SER A 66 -20.00 -1.73 -13.21
N TRP A 67 -19.99 -0.39 -13.18
CA TRP A 67 -19.01 0.39 -12.42
C TRP A 67 -19.13 0.17 -10.91
N ILE A 68 -20.35 0.13 -10.36
CA ILE A 68 -20.59 -0.21 -8.96
C ILE A 68 -19.99 -1.58 -8.63
N LYS A 69 -20.26 -2.60 -9.46
CA LYS A 69 -19.68 -3.95 -9.28
C LYS A 69 -18.16 -3.93 -9.37
N GLY A 70 -17.60 -3.19 -10.32
CA GLY A 70 -16.15 -3.03 -10.48
C GLY A 70 -15.50 -2.39 -9.26
N PHE A 71 -16.09 -1.32 -8.72
CA PHE A 71 -15.59 -0.64 -7.52
C PHE A 71 -15.64 -1.54 -6.29
N MET A 72 -16.75 -2.26 -6.08
CA MET A 72 -16.84 -3.23 -4.99
C MET A 72 -15.79 -4.34 -5.12
N ALA A 73 -15.57 -4.87 -6.33
CA ALA A 73 -14.58 -5.92 -6.58
C ALA A 73 -13.14 -5.43 -6.39
N ALA A 74 -12.84 -4.19 -6.79
CA ALA A 74 -11.52 -3.58 -6.64
C ALA A 74 -11.28 -2.92 -5.27
N GLY A 75 -12.28 -2.95 -4.37
CA GLY A 75 -12.16 -2.32 -3.05
C GLY A 75 -12.10 -0.79 -3.09
N ILE A 76 -12.60 -0.15 -4.16
CA ILE A 76 -12.73 1.32 -4.23
C ILE A 76 -13.87 1.73 -3.30
N ASN A 77 -13.52 2.25 -2.12
CA ASN A 77 -14.45 2.52 -1.03
C ASN A 77 -14.35 3.95 -0.48
N SER A 78 -13.47 4.78 -1.03
CA SER A 78 -13.27 6.16 -0.59
C SER A 78 -13.55 7.17 -1.70
N LEU A 79 -14.08 8.34 -1.32
CA LEU A 79 -14.28 9.46 -2.25
C LEU A 79 -12.95 10.01 -2.79
N GLU A 80 -11.88 9.89 -2.00
CA GLU A 80 -10.54 10.33 -2.37
C GLU A 80 -9.97 9.53 -3.57
N GLN A 81 -10.11 8.21 -3.56
CA GLN A 81 -9.76 7.35 -4.70
C GLN A 81 -10.51 7.78 -5.98
N ILE A 82 -11.80 8.10 -5.87
CA ILE A 82 -12.60 8.57 -7.02
C ILE A 82 -12.10 9.93 -7.51
N ARG A 83 -11.74 10.85 -6.59
CA ARG A 83 -11.15 12.14 -6.95
C ARG A 83 -9.83 11.98 -7.72
N PHE A 84 -9.00 11.00 -7.36
CA PHE A 84 -7.78 10.68 -8.10
C PHE A 84 -8.11 10.22 -9.52
N GLY A 85 -9.08 9.32 -9.66
CA GLY A 85 -9.59 8.88 -10.96
C GLY A 85 -10.03 10.05 -11.84
N ILE A 86 -10.81 10.97 -11.28
CA ILE A 86 -11.30 12.17 -12.00
C ILE A 86 -10.15 13.10 -12.40
N GLN A 87 -9.15 13.31 -11.54
CA GLN A 87 -7.98 14.12 -11.89
C GLN A 87 -7.19 13.51 -13.07
N GLN A 88 -7.03 12.20 -13.09
CA GLN A 88 -6.37 11.51 -14.21
C GLN A 88 -7.21 11.56 -15.49
N CYS A 89 -8.54 11.47 -15.40
CA CYS A 89 -9.42 11.69 -16.54
C CYS A 89 -9.14 13.05 -17.20
N ARG A 90 -9.05 14.12 -16.41
CA ARG A 90 -8.77 15.50 -16.89
C ARG A 90 -7.39 15.62 -17.53
N LYS A 91 -6.39 14.91 -17.00
CA LYS A 91 -5.01 14.89 -17.55
C LYS A 91 -4.87 14.02 -18.79
N SER A 92 -5.76 13.05 -19.00
CA SER A 92 -5.62 12.04 -20.05
C SER A 92 -5.71 12.61 -21.47
N GLY A 93 -6.37 13.77 -21.65
CA GLY A 93 -6.51 14.46 -22.93
C GLY A 93 -7.33 13.72 -24.01
N GLY A 94 -7.90 12.56 -23.69
CA GLY A 94 -8.72 11.78 -24.63
C GLY A 94 -10.15 12.31 -24.74
N GLU A 95 -10.79 12.09 -25.90
CA GLU A 95 -12.18 12.49 -26.14
C GLU A 95 -13.20 11.47 -25.61
N PHE A 96 -12.77 10.22 -25.42
CA PHE A 96 -13.61 9.08 -25.06
C PHE A 96 -13.56 8.77 -23.57
N ALA A 97 -14.72 8.47 -22.99
CA ALA A 97 -14.81 8.03 -21.60
C ALA A 97 -14.01 6.73 -21.36
N PRO A 98 -13.32 6.60 -20.21
CA PRO A 98 -12.55 5.42 -19.89
C PRO A 98 -13.46 4.20 -19.64
N SER A 99 -12.92 3.00 -19.81
CA SER A 99 -13.58 1.79 -19.30
C SER A 99 -13.49 1.75 -17.77
N VAL A 100 -14.38 0.99 -17.12
CA VAL A 100 -14.38 0.80 -15.65
C VAL A 100 -13.01 0.35 -15.14
N GLY A 101 -12.37 -0.63 -15.80
CA GLY A 101 -11.06 -1.14 -15.39
C GLY A 101 -9.95 -0.10 -15.56
N ARG A 102 -10.05 0.77 -16.57
CA ARG A 102 -9.10 1.87 -16.74
C ARG A 102 -9.29 2.92 -15.66
N PHE A 103 -10.53 3.27 -15.33
CA PHE A 103 -10.82 4.23 -14.27
C PHE A 103 -10.39 3.71 -12.89
N ILE A 104 -10.60 2.42 -12.60
CA ILE A 104 -10.12 1.80 -11.35
C ILE A 104 -8.60 1.96 -11.19
N LYS A 105 -7.81 1.74 -12.25
CA LYS A 105 -6.36 1.98 -12.22
C LYS A 105 -6.00 3.44 -11.92
N TRP A 106 -6.82 4.38 -12.39
CA TRP A 106 -6.63 5.80 -12.11
C TRP A 106 -7.05 6.20 -10.69
N CYS A 107 -7.79 5.35 -9.99
CA CYS A 107 -8.14 5.55 -8.59
C CYS A 107 -6.99 5.17 -7.64
N GLU A 108 -5.92 4.54 -8.14
CA GLU A 108 -4.73 4.22 -7.35
C GLU A 108 -3.92 5.50 -7.08
N PRO A 109 -3.53 5.77 -5.82
CA PRO A 109 -2.70 6.93 -5.49
C PRO A 109 -1.33 6.81 -6.14
N THR A 110 -0.75 7.92 -6.58
CA THR A 110 0.64 7.91 -7.06
C THR A 110 1.61 7.91 -5.87
N PRO A 111 2.86 7.44 -6.05
CA PRO A 111 3.85 7.44 -4.97
C PRO A 111 4.03 8.83 -4.32
N GLU A 112 3.99 9.89 -5.11
CA GLU A 112 4.15 11.27 -4.65
C GLU A 112 3.00 11.69 -3.73
N MET A 113 1.79 11.20 -3.99
CA MET A 113 0.59 11.53 -3.19
C MET A 113 0.60 10.82 -1.84
N LEU A 114 1.30 9.69 -1.75
CA LEU A 114 1.58 8.98 -0.50
C LEU A 114 2.82 9.56 0.22
N GLY A 115 3.40 10.65 -0.28
CA GLY A 115 4.57 11.30 0.31
C GLY A 115 5.88 10.55 0.06
N LEU A 116 5.91 9.57 -0.87
CA LEU A 116 7.14 8.86 -1.17
C LEU A 116 8.10 9.78 -1.95
N PRO A 117 9.36 9.89 -1.52
CA PRO A 117 10.37 10.61 -2.29
C PRO A 117 10.72 9.87 -3.58
N ASP A 118 11.24 10.60 -4.56
CA ASP A 118 11.84 9.99 -5.75
C ASP A 118 12.98 9.02 -5.38
N ALA A 119 13.19 7.98 -6.18
CA ALA A 119 14.18 6.93 -5.93
C ALA A 119 15.59 7.49 -5.71
N ALA A 120 15.98 8.54 -6.46
CA ALA A 120 17.30 9.15 -6.28
C ALA A 120 17.42 9.90 -4.94
N LYS A 121 16.35 10.56 -4.49
CA LYS A 121 16.30 11.22 -3.17
C LYS A 121 16.31 10.19 -2.04
N ALA A 122 15.47 9.16 -2.16
CA ALA A 122 15.39 8.05 -1.22
C ALA A 122 16.74 7.34 -1.06
N TYR A 123 17.43 7.09 -2.17
CA TYR A 123 18.76 6.45 -2.16
C TYR A 123 19.80 7.31 -1.43
N ARG A 124 19.87 8.62 -1.74
CA ARG A 124 20.81 9.52 -1.06
C ARG A 124 20.58 9.55 0.45
N GLU A 125 19.33 9.61 0.87
CA GLU A 125 18.96 9.55 2.28
C GLU A 125 19.34 8.20 2.92
N ALA A 126 19.09 7.09 2.23
CA ALA A 126 19.48 5.76 2.70
C ALA A 126 20.99 5.62 2.89
N CYS A 127 21.81 6.12 1.96
CA CYS A 127 23.26 6.14 2.10
C CYS A 127 23.72 7.05 3.25
N ALA A 128 23.11 8.22 3.41
CA ALA A 128 23.45 9.13 4.52
C ALA A 128 23.17 8.48 5.89
N ASN A 129 22.04 7.78 6.01
CA ASN A 129 21.63 7.09 7.23
C ASN A 129 22.33 5.73 7.45
N ALA A 130 23.03 5.20 6.44
CA ALA A 130 23.79 3.96 6.55
C ALA A 130 25.10 4.13 7.34
N HIS A 131 25.63 5.35 7.43
CA HIS A 131 26.85 5.62 8.17
C HIS A 131 26.65 5.35 9.69
N PRO A 132 27.58 4.67 10.38
CA PRO A 132 27.41 4.34 11.80
C PRO A 132 27.21 5.53 12.74
N ALA A 133 27.80 6.69 12.38
CA ALA A 133 27.66 7.94 13.13
C ALA A 133 26.46 8.82 12.70
N ALA A 134 25.60 8.33 11.80
CA ALA A 134 24.47 9.11 11.32
C ALA A 134 23.39 9.29 12.40
N ASP A 135 22.90 10.52 12.54
CA ASP A 135 21.63 10.77 13.23
C ASP A 135 20.49 10.36 12.30
N ARG A 136 19.93 9.16 12.53
CA ARG A 136 19.00 8.51 11.60
C ARG A 136 17.63 9.18 11.63
N LYS A 137 17.45 10.14 10.73
CA LYS A 137 16.15 10.75 10.43
C LYS A 137 15.66 10.28 9.08
N TRP A 138 14.46 9.69 9.06
CA TRP A 138 13.84 9.17 7.86
C TRP A 138 12.71 10.10 7.41
N SER A 139 12.72 10.49 6.14
CA SER A 139 11.67 11.31 5.54
C SER A 139 10.37 10.54 5.39
N HIS A 140 10.46 9.22 5.14
CA HIS A 140 9.31 8.34 4.99
C HIS A 140 9.64 6.90 5.43
N PRO A 141 8.71 6.16 6.08
CA PRO A 141 8.93 4.77 6.48
C PRO A 141 9.34 3.84 5.33
N ALA A 142 8.89 4.14 4.10
CA ALA A 142 9.29 3.41 2.90
C ALA A 142 10.81 3.50 2.62
N VAL A 143 11.43 4.65 2.89
CA VAL A 143 12.88 4.83 2.67
C VAL A 143 13.66 3.99 3.68
N HIS A 144 13.26 4.02 4.95
CA HIS A 144 13.84 3.17 5.98
C HIS A 144 13.70 1.68 5.67
N HIS A 145 12.50 1.26 5.25
CA HIS A 145 12.24 -0.14 4.91
C HIS A 145 13.13 -0.59 3.75
N ALA A 146 13.16 0.16 2.65
CA ALA A 146 14.02 -0.16 1.51
C ALA A 146 15.51 -0.16 1.87
N ALA A 147 15.95 0.75 2.75
CA ALA A 147 17.33 0.76 3.24
C ALA A 147 17.65 -0.49 4.06
N CYS A 148 16.72 -0.94 4.90
CA CYS A 148 16.85 -2.18 5.67
C CYS A 148 16.90 -3.43 4.77
N GLU A 149 16.05 -3.50 3.75
CA GLU A 149 16.04 -4.62 2.80
C GLU A 149 17.28 -4.62 1.88
N THR A 150 17.88 -3.44 1.66
CA THR A 150 19.15 -3.31 0.92
C THR A 150 20.35 -3.68 1.78
N GLY A 151 20.27 -3.39 3.09
CA GLY A 151 21.33 -3.60 4.04
C GLY A 151 22.23 -2.36 4.19
N PHE A 152 22.42 -1.92 5.44
CA PHE A 152 23.23 -0.72 5.73
C PHE A 152 24.71 -0.93 5.41
N TYR A 153 25.22 -2.17 5.53
CA TYR A 153 26.60 -2.49 5.17
C TYR A 153 26.82 -2.34 3.66
N GLU A 154 25.88 -2.83 2.85
CA GLU A 154 25.89 -2.77 1.40
C GLU A 154 25.82 -1.32 0.92
N LEU A 155 24.93 -0.52 1.53
CA LEU A 155 24.80 0.92 1.24
C LEU A 155 26.08 1.71 1.59
N ALA A 156 26.81 1.31 2.64
CA ALA A 156 28.01 2.01 3.08
C ALA A 156 29.30 1.56 2.38
N ASN A 157 29.39 0.30 1.94
CA ASN A 157 30.67 -0.30 1.50
C ASN A 157 30.72 -0.70 0.02
N LEU A 158 29.59 -0.86 -0.67
CA LEU A 158 29.61 -1.15 -2.11
C LEU A 158 29.81 0.13 -2.92
N SER A 159 30.27 -0.03 -4.17
CA SER A 159 30.29 1.07 -5.12
C SER A 159 28.88 1.59 -5.38
N GLU A 160 28.76 2.90 -5.65
CA GLU A 160 27.47 3.55 -5.89
C GLU A 160 26.65 2.82 -6.95
N GLU A 161 27.26 2.36 -8.03
CA GLU A 161 26.55 1.63 -9.10
C GLU A 161 25.89 0.35 -8.57
N ARG A 162 26.56 -0.40 -7.70
CA ARG A 162 26.06 -1.68 -7.16
C ARG A 162 25.02 -1.46 -6.06
N SER A 163 25.32 -0.61 -5.08
CA SER A 163 24.38 -0.29 -3.99
C SER A 163 23.13 0.39 -4.53
N ARG A 164 23.25 1.28 -5.52
CA ARG A 164 22.09 1.90 -6.17
C ARG A 164 21.18 0.90 -6.86
N LYS A 165 21.74 -0.04 -7.63
CA LYS A 165 20.94 -1.09 -8.31
C LYS A 165 20.16 -1.96 -7.31
N LEU A 166 20.79 -2.32 -6.19
CA LEU A 166 20.12 -3.07 -5.11
C LEU A 166 19.02 -2.24 -4.47
N PHE A 167 19.33 -0.99 -4.11
CA PHE A 167 18.37 -0.09 -3.48
C PHE A 167 17.17 0.20 -4.38
N ASP A 168 17.37 0.54 -5.66
CA ASP A 168 16.28 0.86 -6.58
C ASP A 168 15.30 -0.31 -6.73
N ARG A 169 15.82 -1.54 -6.78
CA ARG A 169 14.99 -2.75 -6.79
C ARG A 169 14.14 -2.86 -5.53
N ASN A 170 14.76 -2.71 -4.36
CA ASN A 170 14.07 -2.83 -3.07
C ASN A 170 13.07 -1.68 -2.85
N TYR A 171 13.44 -0.47 -3.25
CA TYR A 171 12.58 0.70 -3.17
C TYR A 171 11.35 0.56 -4.07
N ALA A 172 11.51 0.05 -5.29
CA ALA A 172 10.37 -0.21 -6.18
C ALA A 172 9.39 -1.25 -5.60
N ILE A 173 9.89 -2.30 -4.94
CA ILE A 173 9.05 -3.28 -4.22
C ILE A 173 8.34 -2.59 -3.06
N THR A 174 9.06 -1.77 -2.29
CA THR A 174 8.52 -1.04 -1.13
C THR A 174 7.42 -0.07 -1.55
N VAL A 175 7.61 0.69 -2.64
CA VAL A 175 6.59 1.59 -3.20
C VAL A 175 5.31 0.81 -3.49
N ARG A 176 5.42 -0.36 -4.13
CA ARG A 176 4.26 -1.23 -4.42
C ARG A 176 3.59 -1.73 -3.13
N MET A 177 4.36 -2.09 -2.11
CA MET A 177 3.82 -2.46 -0.80
C MET A 177 2.99 -1.32 -0.21
N VAL A 178 3.51 -0.09 -0.20
CA VAL A 178 2.77 1.09 0.30
C VAL A 178 1.51 1.34 -0.51
N MET A 179 1.60 1.29 -1.85
CA MET A 179 0.44 1.49 -2.73
C MET A 179 -0.65 0.43 -2.53
N THR A 180 -0.29 -0.78 -2.10
CA THR A 180 -1.22 -1.88 -1.84
C THR A 180 -1.61 -2.03 -0.37
N GLY A 181 -1.14 -1.13 0.50
CA GLY A 181 -1.41 -1.15 1.94
C GLY A 181 -0.75 -2.32 2.69
N GLN A 182 0.31 -2.91 2.14
CA GLN A 182 1.08 -3.92 2.86
C GLN A 182 1.93 -3.30 3.98
N PRO A 183 2.12 -4.02 5.09
CA PRO A 183 2.87 -3.50 6.22
C PRO A 183 4.34 -3.28 5.86
N LEU A 184 4.88 -2.14 6.31
CA LEU A 184 6.32 -1.87 6.26
C LEU A 184 6.98 -2.26 7.58
N ARG A 185 8.31 -2.44 7.53
CA ARG A 185 9.13 -2.63 8.73
C ARG A 185 9.01 -1.40 9.63
N GLU A 186 8.73 -1.62 10.90
CA GLU A 186 8.68 -0.58 11.91
C GLU A 186 10.05 0.10 12.06
N ILE A 187 10.04 1.43 12.18
CA ILE A 187 11.23 2.18 12.55
C ILE A 187 11.36 2.02 14.08
N PRO A 188 12.44 1.40 14.61
CA PRO A 188 12.62 1.31 16.05
C PRO A 188 12.62 2.73 16.64
N LEU A 189 11.72 2.99 17.60
CA LEU A 189 11.77 4.23 18.37
C LEU A 189 13.14 4.31 19.05
N ALA A 190 13.73 5.51 19.05
CA ALA A 190 14.99 5.76 19.75
C ALA A 190 14.90 5.24 21.19
N LEU A 191 16.02 4.71 21.70
CA LEU A 191 16.13 4.40 23.12
C LEU A 191 15.79 5.68 23.92
N PRO A 192 15.05 5.57 25.03
CA PRO A 192 14.71 6.72 25.85
C PRO A 192 15.97 7.51 26.21
N GLU A 193 15.86 8.84 26.19
CA GLU A 193 16.95 9.79 26.47
C GLU A 193 17.58 9.58 27.86
N THR A 194 16.87 8.89 28.76
CA THR A 194 17.39 8.42 30.03
C THR A 194 18.33 7.24 29.83
N VAL A 195 19.54 7.55 29.37
CA VAL A 195 20.71 6.80 29.79
C VAL A 195 20.73 6.92 31.31
N THR A 196 20.51 5.82 32.03
CA THR A 196 20.84 5.79 33.46
C THR A 196 22.33 6.05 33.56
N VAL A 197 22.70 7.31 33.80
CA VAL A 197 24.07 7.68 34.11
C VAL A 197 24.42 6.90 35.37
N ARG A 198 25.15 5.81 35.22
CA ARG A 198 25.71 5.08 36.35
C ARG A 198 26.73 6.02 36.97
N THR A 199 26.31 6.73 38.02
CA THR A 199 27.21 7.61 38.74
C THR A 199 28.30 6.78 39.43
N PRO A 200 29.50 7.34 39.66
CA PRO A 200 30.56 6.65 40.39
C PRO A 200 30.11 6.13 41.76
N GLU A 201 29.11 6.75 42.38
CA GLU A 201 28.52 6.35 43.67
C GLU A 201 27.75 5.02 43.53
N VAL A 202 26.88 4.90 42.52
CA VAL A 202 26.13 3.66 42.23
C VAL A 202 27.09 2.52 41.82
N GLY A 203 28.16 2.86 41.11
CA GLY A 203 29.23 1.92 40.78
C GLY A 203 29.95 1.39 42.03
N ARG A 204 30.30 2.29 42.97
CA ARG A 204 30.96 1.93 44.23
C ARG A 204 30.07 1.08 45.13
N GLU A 205 28.78 1.42 45.25
CA GLU A 205 27.82 0.67 46.05
C GLU A 205 27.64 -0.77 45.53
N ASN A 206 27.50 -0.94 44.21
CA ASN A 206 27.36 -2.26 43.61
C ASN A 206 28.64 -3.10 43.74
N LEU A 207 29.83 -2.48 43.62
CA LEU A 207 31.10 -3.16 43.86
C LEU A 207 31.26 -3.58 45.33
N GLN A 208 30.75 -2.80 46.27
CA GLN A 208 30.76 -3.15 47.69
C GLN A 208 29.85 -4.35 47.96
N LYS A 209 28.62 -4.36 47.42
CA LYS A 209 27.69 -5.50 47.52
C LYS A 209 28.30 -6.78 46.94
N LEU A 210 28.97 -6.70 45.80
CA LEU A 210 29.70 -7.83 45.22
C LEU A 210 30.83 -8.31 46.14
N ARG A 211 31.62 -7.40 46.70
CA ARG A 211 32.71 -7.75 47.64
C ARG A 211 32.21 -8.42 48.91
N GLU A 212 31.04 -8.02 49.42
CA GLU A 212 30.39 -8.64 50.57
C GLU A 212 29.86 -10.03 50.26
N MET A 213 29.21 -10.21 49.09
CA MET A 213 28.79 -11.53 48.59
C MET A 213 29.97 -12.52 48.50
N PHE A 214 31.13 -12.09 48.02
CA PHE A 214 32.31 -12.97 47.90
C PHE A 214 33.15 -13.11 49.19
N LYS A 215 32.84 -12.34 50.25
CA LYS A 215 33.45 -12.52 51.58
C LYS A 215 32.74 -13.59 52.42
N GLY A 216 31.47 -13.89 52.15
CA GLY A 216 30.73 -14.95 52.83
C GLY A 216 30.98 -16.37 52.30
N GLY A 217 31.71 -16.52 51.20
CA GLY A 217 31.94 -17.81 50.52
C GLY A 217 33.29 -18.49 50.80
N ARG A 218 34.07 -18.01 51.78
CA ARG A 218 35.27 -18.70 52.29
C ARG A 218 35.08 -19.05 53.77
N GLY A 219 34.24 -20.04 54.00
CA GLY A 219 34.25 -20.89 55.19
C GLY A 219 34.71 -22.28 54.78
#